data_AF-S9SSS0-F1
#
_entry.id   AF-S9SSS0-F1
#
_cell.length_a   1.000
_cell.length_b   1.000
_cell.length_c   1.000
_cell.angle_alpha   90.00
_cell.angle_beta   90.00
_cell.angle_gamma   90.00
#
_symmetry.space_group_name_H-M   'P 1'
#
loop_
_entity.id
_entity.type
_entity.pdbx_description
1 polymer ?
#
loop_
_entity_poly.entity_id
_entity_poly.type
_entity_poly.pdbx_seq_one_letter_code
_entity_poly.pdbx_strand_id
1 'polypeptide(L)'
;MPLTPLDIHNKEFSRKLRGYDEDAVNEFLDQIIKDYEALIRENKELQNHANSLQDKLDHFANLEETLSKTIIVAQEAADEVKSNAKKEAQLIVKEAEKNADRIVNDALAKSRKVALEVEELKKQSSIYRARFRTLVEAQMELLNQDGWDALEREEVKEVKELY
;
A
#
# COMPACT_ATOMS: atom_id res chain seq x y z
N MET A 1 -32.83 -29.30 52.25
CA MET A 1 -34.16 -28.64 52.13
C MET A 1 -35.04 -29.12 53.28
N PRO A 2 -35.97 -28.29 53.81
CA PRO A 2 -36.66 -28.63 55.06
C PRO A 2 -37.82 -29.62 54.92
N LEU A 3 -38.65 -29.63 53.86
CA LEU A 3 -39.77 -30.58 53.69
C LEU A 3 -40.13 -30.73 52.19
N THR A 4 -40.53 -31.92 51.75
CA THR A 4 -41.10 -32.22 50.41
C THR A 4 -42.63 -32.35 50.46
N PRO A 5 -43.36 -32.25 49.33
CA PRO A 5 -44.80 -32.52 49.29
C PRO A 5 -45.14 -33.90 49.86
N LEU A 6 -44.28 -34.89 49.62
CA LEU A 6 -44.40 -36.24 50.17
C LEU A 6 -44.23 -36.28 51.69
N ASP A 7 -43.32 -35.47 52.24
CA ASP A 7 -43.14 -35.35 53.70
C ASP A 7 -44.33 -34.68 54.39
N ILE A 8 -45.04 -33.78 53.68
CA ILE A 8 -46.27 -33.14 54.15
C ILE A 8 -47.43 -34.15 54.13
N HIS A 9 -47.56 -34.92 53.05
CA HIS A 9 -48.58 -35.96 52.92
C HIS A 9 -48.44 -37.08 53.97
N ASN A 10 -47.21 -37.51 54.25
CA ASN A 10 -46.94 -38.59 55.20
C ASN A 10 -46.86 -38.11 56.67
N LYS A 11 -47.23 -36.85 56.95
CA LYS A 11 -47.08 -36.28 58.28
C LYS A 11 -48.22 -36.71 59.19
N GLU A 12 -47.90 -37.50 60.21
CA GLU A 12 -48.85 -37.84 61.29
C GLU A 12 -48.77 -36.86 62.47
N PHE A 13 -49.94 -36.48 62.99
CA PHE A 13 -50.08 -35.62 64.17
C PHE A 13 -50.63 -36.40 65.36
N SER A 14 -50.18 -36.07 66.58
CA SER A 14 -50.66 -36.71 67.81
C SER A 14 -51.97 -36.08 68.29
N ARG A 15 -52.93 -36.92 68.71
CA ARG A 15 -54.25 -36.50 69.21
C ARG A 15 -54.16 -35.97 70.66
N LYS A 16 -54.86 -34.87 70.96
CA LYS A 16 -55.02 -34.30 72.32
C LYS A 16 -56.46 -33.85 72.54
N LEU A 17 -56.93 -33.84 73.80
CA LEU A 17 -58.34 -33.60 74.21
C LEU A 17 -58.95 -32.26 73.73
N ARG A 18 -58.13 -31.30 73.28
CA ARG A 18 -58.53 -30.02 72.65
C ARG A 18 -57.65 -29.74 71.43
N GLY A 19 -57.71 -30.62 70.43
CA GLY A 19 -56.97 -30.50 69.17
C GLY A 19 -57.76 -29.80 68.07
N TYR A 20 -57.11 -29.52 66.94
CA TYR A 20 -57.78 -29.12 65.71
C TYR A 20 -58.60 -30.29 65.13
N ASP A 21 -59.60 -29.96 64.32
CA ASP A 21 -60.36 -30.93 63.55
C ASP A 21 -59.45 -31.57 62.48
N GLU A 22 -59.35 -32.90 62.48
CA GLU A 22 -58.46 -33.64 61.59
C GLU A 22 -58.87 -33.49 60.13
N ASP A 23 -60.17 -33.51 59.83
CA ASP A 23 -60.65 -33.42 58.45
C ASP A 23 -60.34 -32.04 57.85
N ALA A 24 -60.57 -30.97 58.63
CA ALA A 24 -60.25 -29.61 58.22
C ALA A 24 -58.74 -29.38 58.06
N VAL A 25 -57.91 -30.00 58.90
CA VAL A 25 -56.45 -29.93 58.77
C VAL A 25 -55.98 -30.68 57.53
N ASN A 26 -56.52 -31.88 57.26
CA ASN A 26 -56.17 -32.66 56.07
C ASN A 26 -56.55 -31.92 54.77
N GLU A 27 -57.74 -31.32 54.71
CA GLU A 27 -58.16 -30.54 53.54
C GLU A 27 -57.23 -29.33 53.29
N PHE A 28 -56.77 -28.68 54.36
CA PHE A 28 -55.77 -27.61 54.26
C PHE A 28 -54.39 -28.12 53.84
N LEU A 29 -53.95 -29.27 54.35
CA LEU A 29 -52.68 -29.90 53.96
C LEU A 29 -52.69 -30.32 52.49
N ASP A 30 -53.81 -30.82 51.97
CA ASP A 30 -53.98 -31.14 50.54
C ASP A 30 -53.82 -29.91 49.65
N GLN A 31 -54.36 -28.77 50.08
CA GLN A 31 -54.18 -27.50 49.37
C GLN A 31 -52.72 -27.06 49.42
N ILE A 32 -52.07 -27.15 50.59
CA ILE A 32 -50.64 -26.84 50.73
C ILE A 32 -49.80 -27.73 49.80
N ILE A 33 -50.07 -29.04 49.73
CA ILE A 33 -49.33 -29.98 48.89
C ILE A 33 -49.42 -29.55 47.41
N LYS A 34 -50.61 -29.23 46.91
CA LYS A 34 -50.82 -28.75 45.53
C LYS A 34 -50.05 -27.46 45.25
N ASP A 35 -50.14 -26.49 46.15
CA ASP A 35 -49.46 -25.20 45.98
C ASP A 35 -47.94 -25.38 46.04
N TYR A 36 -47.44 -26.26 46.92
CA TYR A 36 -46.02 -26.56 47.04
C TYR A 36 -45.46 -27.27 45.80
N GLU A 37 -46.22 -28.22 45.23
CA GLU A 37 -45.86 -28.87 43.96
C GLU A 37 -45.81 -27.87 42.79
N ALA A 38 -46.79 -26.96 42.72
CA ALA A 38 -46.81 -25.90 41.71
C ALA A 38 -45.58 -24.98 41.85
N LEU A 39 -45.24 -24.59 43.08
CA LEU A 39 -44.11 -23.71 43.38
C LEU A 39 -42.77 -24.37 43.08
N ILE A 40 -42.61 -25.68 43.36
CA ILE A 40 -41.42 -26.45 42.98
C ILE A 40 -41.27 -26.52 41.46
N ARG A 41 -42.37 -26.73 40.73
CA ARG A 41 -42.37 -26.78 39.27
C ARG A 41 -41.96 -25.44 38.67
N GLU A 42 -42.59 -24.36 39.12
CA GLU A 42 -42.27 -23.00 38.69
C GLU A 42 -40.81 -22.64 39.01
N ASN A 43 -40.32 -22.97 40.20
CA ASN A 43 -38.93 -22.72 40.58
C ASN A 43 -37.97 -23.44 39.62
N LYS A 44 -38.25 -24.71 39.29
CA LYS A 44 -37.44 -25.47 38.33
C LYS A 44 -37.48 -24.88 36.93
N GLU A 45 -38.64 -24.41 36.46
CA GLU A 45 -38.78 -23.74 35.16
C GLU A 45 -38.01 -22.42 35.12
N LEU A 46 -38.15 -21.58 36.16
CA LEU A 46 -37.40 -20.34 36.30
C LEU A 46 -35.89 -20.58 36.35
N GLN A 47 -35.45 -21.62 37.06
CA GLN A 47 -34.03 -21.97 37.18
C GLN A 47 -33.47 -22.45 35.83
N ASN A 48 -34.24 -23.24 35.08
CA ASN A 48 -33.88 -23.61 33.71
C ASN A 48 -33.81 -22.39 32.78
N HIS A 49 -34.75 -21.45 32.93
CA HIS A 49 -34.76 -20.23 32.13
C HIS A 49 -33.56 -19.33 32.46
N ALA A 50 -33.25 -19.17 33.73
CA ALA A 50 -32.08 -18.43 34.20
C ALA A 50 -30.78 -19.03 33.65
N ASN A 51 -30.63 -20.37 33.70
CA ASN A 51 -29.47 -21.05 33.13
C ASN A 51 -29.38 -20.82 31.61
N SER A 52 -30.50 -20.92 30.87
CA SER A 52 -30.49 -20.66 29.42
C SER A 52 -30.13 -19.21 29.08
N LEU A 53 -30.58 -18.24 29.87
CA LEU A 53 -30.21 -16.84 29.69
C LEU A 53 -28.74 -16.60 30.02
N GLN A 54 -28.22 -17.25 31.05
CA GLN A 54 -26.80 -17.18 31.40
C GLN A 54 -25.91 -17.73 30.27
N ASP A 55 -26.25 -18.89 29.71
CA ASP A 55 -25.51 -19.47 28.58
C ASP A 55 -25.49 -18.54 27.37
N LYS A 56 -26.61 -17.85 27.09
CA LYS A 56 -26.68 -16.85 26.01
C LYS A 56 -25.83 -15.62 26.31
N LEU A 57 -25.85 -15.12 27.54
CA LEU A 57 -25.02 -13.99 27.96
C LEU A 57 -23.54 -14.31 27.82
N ASP A 58 -23.13 -15.50 28.26
CA ASP A 58 -21.74 -15.96 28.14
C ASP A 58 -21.35 -16.10 26.66
N HIS A 59 -22.24 -16.61 25.81
CA HIS A 59 -22.00 -16.64 24.37
C HIS A 59 -21.81 -15.24 23.77
N PHE A 60 -22.68 -14.28 24.12
CA PHE A 60 -22.57 -12.91 23.62
C PHE A 60 -21.32 -12.21 24.14
N ALA A 61 -20.92 -12.42 25.40
CA ALA A 61 -19.70 -11.86 25.96
C ALA A 61 -18.46 -12.37 25.20
N ASN A 62 -18.40 -13.68 24.91
CA ASN A 62 -17.31 -14.26 24.11
C ASN A 62 -17.30 -13.71 22.66
N LEU A 63 -18.48 -13.51 22.07
CA LEU A 63 -18.62 -12.94 20.73
C LEU A 63 -18.14 -11.48 20.70
N GLU A 64 -18.52 -10.68 21.70
CA GLU A 64 -18.08 -9.30 21.84
C GLU A 64 -16.55 -9.21 22.00
N GLU A 65 -15.96 -10.05 22.83
CA GLU A 65 -14.50 -10.11 23.00
C GLU A 65 -13.80 -10.46 21.68
N THR A 66 -14.31 -11.46 20.96
CA THR A 66 -13.76 -11.90 19.68
C THR A 66 -13.88 -10.80 18.62
N LEU A 67 -15.03 -10.13 18.56
CA LEU A 67 -15.26 -9.02 17.64
C LEU A 67 -14.32 -7.84 17.95
N SER A 68 -14.18 -7.48 19.22
CA SER A 68 -13.27 -6.42 19.67
C SER A 68 -11.82 -6.72 19.26
N LYS A 69 -11.35 -7.94 19.52
CA LYS A 69 -10.01 -8.40 19.06
C LYS A 69 -9.87 -8.32 17.54
N THR A 70 -10.88 -8.74 16.80
CA THR A 70 -10.86 -8.72 15.33
C THR A 70 -10.78 -7.29 14.78
N ILE A 71 -11.50 -6.35 15.39
CA ILE A 71 -11.46 -4.93 15.02
C ILE A 71 -10.06 -4.35 15.24
N ILE A 72 -9.44 -4.66 16.38
CA ILE A 72 -8.08 -4.19 16.69
C ILE A 72 -7.08 -4.71 15.67
N VAL A 73 -7.11 -6.02 15.37
CA VAL A 73 -6.21 -6.63 14.38
C VAL A 73 -6.43 -6.03 12.98
N ALA A 74 -7.69 -5.81 12.59
CA ALA A 74 -7.99 -5.18 11.31
C ALA A 74 -7.46 -3.74 11.23
N GLN A 75 -7.56 -2.97 12.33
CA GLN A 75 -7.04 -1.62 12.41
C GLN A 75 -5.50 -1.58 12.35
N GLU A 76 -4.82 -2.46 13.10
CA GLU A 76 -3.36 -2.58 13.07
C GLU A 76 -2.86 -2.96 11.68
N ALA A 77 -3.51 -3.92 11.02
CA ALA A 77 -3.17 -4.31 9.65
C ALA A 77 -3.39 -3.16 8.65
N ALA A 78 -4.47 -2.38 8.80
CA ALA A 78 -4.73 -1.22 7.96
C ALA A 78 -3.67 -0.13 8.15
N ASP A 79 -3.27 0.15 9.39
CA ASP A 79 -2.24 1.13 9.72
C ASP A 79 -0.85 0.68 9.22
N GLU A 80 -0.53 -0.61 9.32
CA GLU A 80 0.70 -1.19 8.78
C GLU A 80 0.77 -1.04 7.26
N VAL A 81 -0.29 -1.42 6.54
CA VAL A 81 -0.37 -1.28 5.07
C VAL A 81 -0.21 0.19 4.67
N LYS A 82 -0.88 1.11 5.36
CA LYS A 82 -0.78 2.55 5.10
C LYS A 82 0.63 3.08 5.35
N SER A 83 1.28 2.65 6.43
CA SER A 83 2.66 3.03 6.77
C SER A 83 3.65 2.53 5.73
N ASN A 84 3.53 1.27 5.32
CA ASN A 84 4.40 0.65 4.32
C ASN A 84 4.22 1.31 2.95
N ALA A 85 2.98 1.51 2.50
CA ALA A 85 2.70 2.21 1.24
C ALA A 85 3.27 3.64 1.22
N LYS A 86 3.20 4.36 2.36
CA LYS A 86 3.78 5.71 2.46
C LYS A 86 5.31 5.69 2.36
N LYS A 87 5.98 4.73 3.02
CA LYS A 87 7.44 4.56 2.94
C LYS A 87 7.87 4.21 1.52
N GLU A 88 7.18 3.28 0.88
CA GLU A 88 7.46 2.85 -0.49
C GLU A 88 7.27 4.01 -1.48
N ALA A 89 6.18 4.76 -1.37
CA ALA A 89 5.96 5.95 -2.18
C ALA A 89 7.09 6.99 -2.02
N GLN A 90 7.55 7.23 -0.79
CA GLN A 90 8.69 8.14 -0.55
C GLN A 90 9.98 7.64 -1.17
N LEU A 91 10.24 6.33 -1.13
CA LEU A 91 11.41 5.73 -1.77
C LEU A 91 11.34 5.86 -3.30
N ILE A 92 10.19 5.56 -3.90
CA ILE A 92 9.98 5.71 -5.34
C ILE A 92 10.22 7.14 -5.78
N VAL A 93 9.66 8.13 -5.08
CA VAL A 93 9.86 9.55 -5.40
C VAL A 93 11.34 9.91 -5.32
N LYS A 94 12.01 9.53 -4.22
CA LYS A 94 13.44 9.83 -4.03
C LYS A 94 14.32 9.18 -5.09
N GLU A 95 14.01 7.95 -5.50
CA GLU A 95 14.74 7.25 -6.54
C GLU A 95 14.50 7.89 -7.92
N ALA A 96 13.25 8.27 -8.22
CA ALA A 96 12.90 8.98 -9.43
C ALA A 96 13.61 10.34 -9.54
N GLU A 97 13.66 11.12 -8.46
CA GLU A 97 14.39 12.38 -8.38
C GLU A 97 15.89 12.17 -8.68
N LYS A 98 16.52 11.21 -7.99
CA LYS A 98 17.93 10.89 -8.22
C LYS A 98 18.20 10.46 -9.66
N ASN A 99 17.29 9.70 -10.25
CA ASN A 99 17.44 9.22 -11.63
C ASN A 99 17.26 10.36 -12.64
N ALA A 100 16.31 11.26 -12.39
CA ALA A 100 16.11 12.48 -13.18
C ALA A 100 17.35 13.38 -13.14
N ASP A 101 17.90 13.63 -11.94
CA ASP A 101 19.14 14.41 -11.77
C ASP A 101 20.31 13.79 -12.55
N ARG A 102 20.45 12.46 -12.51
CA ARG A 102 21.46 11.75 -13.28
C ARG A 102 21.27 11.96 -14.79
N ILE A 103 20.06 11.78 -15.30
CA ILE A 103 19.75 11.97 -16.73
C ILE A 103 20.06 13.39 -17.18
N VAL A 104 19.66 14.39 -16.39
CA VAL A 104 19.92 15.81 -16.69
C VAL A 104 21.42 16.09 -16.70
N ASN A 105 22.16 15.62 -15.71
CA ASN A 105 23.60 15.83 -15.64
C ASN A 105 24.35 15.17 -16.81
N ASP A 106 23.97 13.93 -17.16
CA ASP A 106 24.53 13.21 -18.30
C ASP A 106 24.23 13.92 -19.63
N ALA A 107 22.99 14.40 -19.80
CA ALA A 107 22.59 15.17 -20.98
C ALA A 107 23.37 16.48 -21.09
N LEU A 108 23.51 17.23 -19.99
CA LEU A 108 24.31 18.47 -19.95
C LEU A 108 25.78 18.21 -20.25
N ALA A 109 26.36 17.13 -19.72
CA ALA A 109 27.74 16.74 -19.99
C ALA A 109 27.95 16.42 -21.48
N LYS A 110 27.04 15.64 -22.09
CA LYS A 110 27.07 15.35 -23.53
C LYS A 110 26.91 16.62 -24.36
N SER A 111 25.97 17.49 -24.00
CA SER A 111 25.76 18.76 -24.69
C SER A 111 27.00 19.65 -24.68
N ARG A 112 27.69 19.75 -23.52
CA ARG A 112 28.95 20.50 -23.43
C ARG A 112 30.04 19.88 -24.30
N LYS A 113 30.16 18.55 -24.32
CA LYS A 113 31.12 17.85 -25.16
C LYS A 113 30.90 18.15 -26.65
N VAL A 114 29.65 18.02 -27.11
CA VAL A 114 29.28 18.32 -28.51
C VAL A 114 29.56 19.78 -28.85
N ALA A 115 29.27 20.73 -27.95
CA ALA A 115 29.57 22.14 -28.17
C ALA A 115 31.07 22.40 -28.37
N LEU A 116 31.92 21.75 -27.57
CA LEU A 116 33.37 21.83 -27.72
C LEU A 116 33.86 21.21 -29.03
N GLU A 117 33.32 20.05 -29.43
CA GLU A 117 33.63 19.40 -30.71
C GLU A 117 33.24 20.29 -31.90
N VAL A 118 32.10 20.97 -31.83
CA VAL A 118 31.65 21.92 -32.86
C VAL A 118 32.61 23.11 -32.98
N GLU A 119 33.05 23.69 -31.87
CA GLU A 119 34.01 24.80 -31.89
C GLU A 119 35.37 24.37 -32.45
N GLU A 120 35.86 23.18 -32.11
CA GLU A 120 37.10 22.64 -32.68
C GLU A 120 36.97 22.39 -34.19
N LEU A 121 35.84 21.82 -34.65
CA LEU A 121 35.59 21.62 -36.08
C LEU A 121 35.52 22.93 -36.86
N LYS A 122 34.90 23.98 -36.30
CA LYS A 122 34.90 25.32 -36.90
C LYS A 122 36.32 25.87 -37.04
N LYS A 123 37.15 25.72 -36.01
CA LYS A 123 38.56 26.15 -36.04
C LYS A 123 39.34 25.39 -37.11
N GLN A 124 39.17 24.08 -37.19
CA GLN A 124 39.81 23.25 -38.22
C GLN A 124 39.37 23.65 -39.63
N SER A 125 38.07 23.90 -39.84
CA SER A 125 37.54 24.38 -41.12
C SER A 125 38.12 25.75 -41.51
N SER A 126 38.24 26.69 -40.56
CA SER A 126 38.87 27.99 -40.79
C SER A 126 40.34 27.87 -41.20
N ILE A 127 41.11 27.02 -40.50
CA ILE A 127 42.52 26.74 -40.81
C ILE A 127 42.64 26.10 -42.19
N TYR A 128 41.81 25.11 -42.48
CA TYR A 128 41.80 24.45 -43.79
C TYR A 128 41.49 25.43 -44.91
N ARG A 129 40.47 26.28 -44.73
CA ARG A 129 40.10 27.32 -45.69
C ARG A 129 41.25 28.30 -45.94
N ALA A 130 41.95 28.74 -44.89
CA ALA A 130 43.11 29.62 -45.02
C ALA A 130 44.24 28.95 -45.82
N ARG A 131 44.59 27.70 -45.48
CA ARG A 131 45.62 26.92 -46.19
C ARG A 131 45.27 26.70 -47.66
N PHE A 132 44.01 26.36 -47.94
CA PHE A 132 43.53 26.15 -49.30
C PHE A 132 43.58 27.44 -50.11
N ARG A 133 43.18 28.57 -49.50
CA ARG A 133 43.29 29.88 -50.15
C ARG A 133 44.74 30.22 -50.52
N THR A 134 45.68 30.05 -49.59
CA THR A 134 47.10 30.29 -49.86
C THR A 134 47.63 29.37 -50.96
N LEU A 135 47.22 28.10 -50.98
CA LEU A 135 47.58 27.17 -52.05
C LEU A 135 47.10 27.69 -53.42
N VAL A 136 45.82 28.08 -53.52
CA VAL A 136 45.25 28.61 -54.76
C VAL A 136 45.93 29.91 -55.18
N GLU A 137 46.17 30.84 -54.24
CA GLU A 137 46.89 32.09 -54.52
C GLU A 137 48.30 31.82 -55.07
N ALA A 138 49.04 30.86 -54.48
CA ALA A 138 50.35 30.47 -54.99
C ALA A 138 50.29 29.83 -56.39
N GLN A 139 49.28 29.00 -56.67
CA GLN A 139 49.08 28.44 -58.01
C GLN A 139 48.72 29.53 -59.05
N MET A 140 47.91 30.51 -58.66
CA MET A 140 47.59 31.66 -59.51
C MET A 140 48.81 32.54 -59.77
N GLU A 141 49.66 32.76 -58.76
CA GLU A 141 50.91 33.52 -58.92
C GLU A 141 51.87 32.82 -59.88
N LEU A 142 51.99 31.49 -59.82
CA LEU A 142 52.76 30.71 -60.80
C LEU A 142 52.23 30.83 -62.22
N LEU A 143 50.90 30.86 -62.41
CA LEU A 143 50.29 31.07 -63.72
C LEU A 143 50.50 32.49 -64.25
N ASN A 144 50.52 33.48 -63.35
CA ASN A 144 50.73 34.89 -63.69
C ASN A 144 52.21 35.27 -63.86
N GLN A 145 53.16 34.45 -63.40
CA GLN A 145 54.57 34.65 -63.73
C GLN A 145 54.78 34.41 -65.22
N ASP A 146 55.47 35.36 -65.86
CA ASP A 146 55.64 35.61 -67.30
C ASP A 146 56.16 34.44 -68.19
N GLY A 147 56.19 33.21 -67.71
CA GLY A 147 56.59 32.02 -68.47
C GLY A 147 55.63 31.67 -69.59
N TRP A 148 54.32 31.91 -69.42
CA TRP A 148 53.31 31.62 -70.44
C TRP A 148 53.29 32.66 -71.56
N ASP A 149 53.41 33.96 -71.22
CA ASP A 149 53.55 35.03 -72.22
C ASP A 149 54.85 34.90 -73.04
N ALA A 150 55.89 34.27 -72.49
CA ALA A 150 57.12 33.96 -73.23
C ALA A 150 56.92 32.83 -74.25
N LEU A 151 56.20 31.77 -73.86
CA LEU A 151 55.84 30.64 -74.74
C LEU A 151 54.94 31.08 -75.91
N GLU A 152 53.91 31.90 -75.66
CA GLU A 152 53.05 32.44 -76.74
C GLU A 152 53.83 33.35 -77.71
N ARG A 153 54.83 34.08 -77.22
CA ARG A 153 55.67 34.95 -78.07
C ARG A 153 56.70 34.18 -78.90
N GLU A 154 57.14 32.99 -78.46
CA GLU A 154 58.02 32.12 -79.26
C GLU A 154 57.26 31.41 -80.38
N GLU A 155 56.05 30.88 -80.12
CA GLU A 155 55.21 30.28 -81.18
C GLU A 155 54.86 31.28 -82.30
N VAL A 156 54.57 32.54 -81.96
CA VAL A 156 54.26 33.57 -82.96
C VAL A 156 55.49 33.97 -83.81
N LYS A 157 56.71 33.77 -83.30
CA LYS A 157 57.94 34.00 -84.09
C LYS A 157 58.23 32.83 -85.03
N GLU A 158 58.12 31.59 -84.59
CA GLU A 158 58.33 30.42 -85.46
C GLU A 158 57.32 30.38 -86.63
N VAL A 159 56.05 30.75 -86.39
CA VAL A 159 55.03 30.80 -87.45
C VAL A 159 55.29 31.94 -88.46
N LYS A 160 55.95 33.03 -88.05
CA LYS A 160 56.32 34.14 -88.94
C LYS A 160 57.59 33.90 -89.75
N GLU A 161 58.45 32.98 -89.33
CA GLU A 161 59.64 32.57 -90.10
C GLU A 161 59.34 31.47 -91.15
N LEU A 162 58.11 30.92 -91.13
CA LEU A 162 57.63 29.88 -92.04
C LEU A 162 56.81 30.40 -93.25
N TYR A 163 56.75 31.71 -93.48
CA TYR A 163 56.15 32.38 -94.66
C TYR A 163 57.10 33.43 -95.25
#